data_AF-A0AAE1SWA3-F1
#
_entry.id   AF-A0AAE1SWA3-F1
#
_cell.length_a   1.000
_cell.length_b   1.000
_cell.length_c   1.000
_cell.angle_alpha   90.00
_cell.angle_beta   90.00
_cell.angle_gamma   90.00
#
_symmetry.space_group_name_H-M   'P 1'
#
loop_
_entity.id
_entity.type
_entity.pdbx_description
1 polymer ?
#
loop_
_entity_poly.entity_id
_entity_poly.type
_entity_poly.pdbx_seq_one_letter_code
_entity_poly.pdbx_strand_id
1 'polypeptide(L)'
;MEQLREDEQVSMTIEKQDMSFSSDSQVKSSYPSFDNYFRLLKRNGMIKLEKSDKEHDLIKAGFLSGMGQLAKEIEVVGIHKNSCSTIFGQAKLEAFRIHSEAMRKKCGGNANIKYAWFGSSKDEICNIISHGFSTTTEPKTGECFGIGVHLYPANIDGCPNFLLGNSSKIKKFPDLLRVLSKFLHPSKIVLISKYYEDFQRNKITKLVLVRKLRQIAGDTSLRAVMKHLGAIGISS
;
A
#
# COMPACT_ATOMS: atom_id res chain seq x y z
N MET A 1 1.23 23.72 71.88
CA MET A 1 0.67 23.02 70.72
C MET A 1 1.01 21.54 70.83
N GLU A 2 0.05 20.72 70.42
CA GLU A 2 -0.18 19.30 70.73
C GLU A 2 0.90 18.30 70.28
N GLN A 3 1.18 17.37 71.20
CA GLN A 3 0.93 15.91 71.15
C GLN A 3 1.66 14.99 70.13
N LEU A 4 2.08 13.85 70.71
CA LEU A 4 2.85 12.70 70.24
C LEU A 4 2.18 11.87 69.11
N ARG A 5 3.01 11.16 68.33
CA ARG A 5 2.82 9.82 67.71
C ARG A 5 4.14 9.43 67.01
N GLU A 6 4.94 8.52 67.56
CA GLU A 6 4.90 7.04 67.46
C GLU A 6 5.15 6.47 66.05
N ASP A 7 6.16 5.60 66.01
CA ASP A 7 6.68 4.84 64.90
C ASP A 7 5.65 3.89 64.28
N GLU A 8 5.69 3.73 62.96
CA GLU A 8 5.30 2.45 62.36
C GLU A 8 6.15 2.16 61.13
N GLN A 9 7.05 1.19 61.31
CA GLN A 9 7.71 0.49 60.23
C GLN A 9 6.67 -0.33 59.47
N VAL A 10 6.47 -0.03 58.19
CA VAL A 10 5.64 -0.88 57.33
C VAL A 10 6.49 -2.05 56.85
N SER A 11 6.35 -3.17 57.56
CA SER A 11 6.68 -4.52 57.10
C SER A 11 5.71 -4.91 55.99
N MET A 12 6.22 -5.24 54.80
CA MET A 12 5.46 -5.98 53.79
C MET A 12 6.05 -7.38 53.64
N THR A 13 5.22 -8.36 53.98
CA THR A 13 5.42 -9.80 53.92
C THR A 13 5.77 -10.29 52.52
N ILE A 14 6.73 -11.21 52.46
CA ILE A 14 7.12 -11.97 51.27
C ILE A 14 5.99 -12.96 50.93
N GLU A 15 5.33 -12.79 49.79
CA GLU A 15 4.72 -13.91 49.08
C GLU A 15 5.74 -14.45 48.07
N LYS A 16 6.41 -15.55 48.45
CA LYS A 16 7.13 -16.41 47.51
C LYS A 16 6.08 -17.15 46.69
N GLN A 17 5.81 -16.67 45.48
CA GLN A 17 5.31 -17.56 44.44
C GLN A 17 6.52 -18.16 43.74
N ASP A 18 6.67 -19.47 43.93
CA ASP A 18 7.61 -20.32 43.22
C ASP A 18 7.43 -20.17 41.70
N MET A 19 8.20 -19.29 41.07
CA MET A 19 8.45 -19.37 39.65
C MET A 19 9.38 -20.54 39.43
N SER A 20 8.78 -21.73 39.32
CA SER A 20 9.48 -22.93 38.88
C SER A 20 10.17 -22.64 37.55
N PHE A 21 11.50 -22.55 37.59
CA PHE A 21 12.33 -22.68 36.42
C PHE A 21 12.25 -24.12 35.95
N SER A 22 11.21 -24.43 35.16
CA SER A 22 11.23 -25.63 34.33
C SER A 22 12.17 -25.36 33.16
N SER A 23 13.45 -25.59 33.44
CA SER A 23 14.46 -25.84 32.42
C SER A 23 14.18 -27.23 31.84
N ASP A 24 13.41 -27.26 30.76
CA ASP A 24 13.59 -28.18 29.64
C ASP A 24 12.54 -27.90 28.57
N SER A 25 12.95 -27.45 27.40
CA SER A 25 12.49 -28.06 26.16
C SER A 25 13.21 -27.42 24.98
N GLN A 26 14.11 -28.24 24.42
CA GLN A 26 14.41 -28.39 23.01
C GLN A 26 14.39 -27.12 22.17
N VAL A 27 15.55 -26.79 21.60
CA VAL A 27 15.71 -25.86 20.47
C VAL A 27 14.55 -26.06 19.49
N LYS A 28 13.52 -25.21 19.63
CA LYS A 28 12.42 -25.15 18.69
C LYS A 28 13.03 -24.55 17.45
N SER A 29 13.07 -25.37 16.39
CA SER A 29 13.24 -24.91 15.02
C SER A 29 12.62 -23.51 14.88
N SER A 30 13.43 -22.54 14.46
CA SER A 30 13.07 -21.13 14.30
C SER A 30 11.97 -20.90 13.26
N TYR A 31 11.43 -21.96 12.66
CA TYR A 31 10.35 -21.91 11.71
C TYR A 31 9.03 -22.25 12.42
N PRO A 32 8.09 -21.29 12.49
CA PRO A 32 6.75 -21.59 12.95
C PRO A 32 6.15 -22.69 12.05
N SER A 33 5.72 -23.80 12.66
CA SER A 33 4.87 -24.80 12.00
C SER A 33 3.76 -24.12 11.20
N PHE A 34 3.33 -24.74 10.10
CA PHE A 34 2.25 -24.23 9.26
C PHE A 34 0.99 -23.84 10.07
N ASP A 35 0.69 -24.59 11.13
CA ASP A 35 -0.42 -24.30 12.06
C ASP A 35 -0.24 -22.99 12.84
N ASN A 36 0.99 -22.61 13.17
CA ASN A 36 1.28 -21.35 13.86
C ASN A 36 0.93 -20.14 12.99
N TYR A 37 1.08 -20.25 11.67
CA TYR A 37 0.77 -19.16 10.76
C TYR A 37 -0.73 -18.89 10.67
N PHE A 38 -1.55 -19.94 10.49
CA PHE A 38 -3.00 -19.77 10.48
C PHE A 38 -3.53 -19.27 11.81
N ARG A 39 -2.95 -19.73 12.93
CA ARG A 39 -3.29 -19.20 14.25
C ARG A 39 -2.97 -17.70 14.36
N LEU A 40 -1.83 -17.26 13.84
CA LEU A 40 -1.44 -15.84 13.81
C LEU A 40 -2.37 -15.02 12.92
N LEU A 41 -2.71 -15.53 11.73
CA LEU A 41 -3.68 -14.89 10.83
C LEU A 41 -5.03 -14.70 11.55
N LYS A 42 -5.58 -15.76 12.15
CA LYS A 42 -6.83 -15.70 12.90
C LYS A 42 -6.76 -14.71 14.07
N ARG A 43 -5.67 -14.70 14.84
CA ARG A 43 -5.47 -13.75 15.94
C ARG A 43 -5.47 -12.30 15.46
N ASN A 44 -5.01 -12.05 14.24
CA ASN A 44 -5.03 -10.73 13.62
C ASN A 44 -6.33 -10.40 12.87
N GLY A 45 -7.39 -11.21 13.02
CA GLY A 45 -8.69 -10.97 12.40
C GLY A 45 -8.74 -11.30 10.90
N MET A 46 -7.83 -12.15 10.42
CA MET A 46 -7.85 -12.62 9.03
C MET A 46 -8.86 -13.77 8.90
N ILE A 47 -9.76 -13.67 7.93
CA ILE A 47 -10.81 -14.64 7.65
C ILE A 47 -10.53 -15.25 6.26
N LYS A 48 -10.54 -16.58 6.17
CA LYS A 48 -10.38 -17.27 4.89
C LYS A 48 -11.62 -17.03 4.03
N LEU A 49 -11.43 -16.62 2.78
CA LEU A 49 -12.51 -16.52 1.81
C LEU A 49 -12.77 -17.89 1.17
N GLU A 50 -14.03 -18.25 1.03
CA GLU A 50 -14.45 -19.50 0.40
C GLU A 50 -14.39 -19.39 -1.13
N LYS A 51 -14.18 -20.53 -1.81
CA LYS A 51 -14.02 -20.57 -3.27
C LYS A 51 -15.27 -20.14 -4.05
N SER A 52 -16.43 -20.05 -3.39
CA SER A 52 -17.70 -19.60 -3.99
C SER A 52 -17.97 -18.11 -3.74
N ASP A 53 -17.08 -17.40 -3.04
CA ASP A 53 -17.22 -15.98 -2.78
C ASP A 53 -16.83 -15.16 -4.02
N LYS A 54 -17.66 -14.19 -4.40
CA LYS A 54 -17.35 -13.26 -5.50
C LYS A 54 -16.06 -12.49 -5.25
N GLU A 55 -15.77 -12.15 -4.00
CA GLU A 55 -14.53 -11.46 -3.62
C GLU A 55 -13.31 -12.38 -3.79
N HIS A 56 -13.45 -13.67 -3.44
CA HIS A 56 -12.41 -14.66 -3.68
C HIS A 56 -12.07 -14.75 -5.17
N ASP A 57 -13.09 -14.90 -6.02
CA ASP A 57 -12.89 -15.06 -7.46
C ASP A 57 -12.28 -13.83 -8.10
N LEU A 58 -12.71 -12.64 -7.66
CA LEU A 58 -12.18 -11.36 -8.15
C LEU A 58 -10.70 -11.17 -7.79
N ILE A 59 -10.32 -11.44 -6.54
CA ILE A 59 -8.93 -11.35 -6.09
C ILE A 59 -8.08 -12.40 -6.79
N LYS A 60 -8.58 -13.64 -6.92
CA LYS A 60 -7.90 -14.72 -7.63
C LYS A 60 -7.66 -14.37 -9.10
N ALA A 61 -8.68 -13.88 -9.80
CA ALA A 61 -8.57 -13.47 -11.19
C ALA A 61 -7.59 -12.31 -11.37
N GLY A 62 -7.67 -11.29 -10.50
CA GLY A 62 -6.74 -10.15 -10.52
C GLY A 62 -5.29 -10.57 -10.26
N PHE A 63 -5.07 -11.47 -9.31
CA PHE A 63 -3.75 -12.00 -9.01
C PHE A 63 -3.17 -12.78 -10.20
N LEU A 64 -3.92 -13.75 -10.74
CA LEU A 64 -3.49 -14.54 -11.89
C LEU A 64 -3.27 -13.68 -13.14
N SER A 65 -4.13 -12.68 -13.38
CA SER A 65 -3.93 -11.72 -14.46
C SER A 65 -2.63 -10.93 -14.30
N GLY A 66 -2.32 -10.48 -13.07
CA GLY A 66 -1.07 -9.79 -12.76
C GLY A 66 0.19 -10.65 -12.95
N MET A 67 0.08 -11.98 -12.81
CA MET A 67 1.18 -12.93 -13.00
C MET A 67 1.45 -13.28 -14.48
N GLY A 68 0.56 -12.89 -15.40
CA GLY A 68 0.77 -13.07 -16.84
C GLY A 68 0.98 -14.53 -17.24
N GLN A 69 2.08 -14.83 -17.93
CA GLN A 69 2.35 -16.18 -18.44
C GLN A 69 2.58 -17.20 -17.32
N LEU A 70 3.09 -16.76 -16.16
CA LEU A 70 3.35 -17.61 -15.00
C LEU A 70 2.06 -18.08 -14.32
N ALA A 71 0.92 -17.47 -14.63
CA ALA A 71 -0.37 -17.82 -14.04
C ALA A 71 -0.74 -19.30 -14.21
N LYS A 72 -0.23 -19.96 -15.26
CA LYS A 72 -0.48 -21.38 -15.55
C LYS A 72 0.19 -22.34 -14.56
N GLU A 73 1.27 -21.90 -13.92
CA GLU A 73 2.08 -22.70 -13.00
C GLU A 73 1.75 -22.39 -11.53
N ILE A 74 0.86 -21.41 -11.29
CA ILE A 74 0.57 -20.91 -9.95
C ILE A 74 -0.69 -21.55 -9.41
N GLU A 75 -0.55 -22.25 -8.29
CA GLU A 75 -1.67 -22.69 -7.47
C GLU A 75 -1.97 -21.68 -6.37
N VAL A 76 -3.18 -21.11 -6.39
CA VAL A 76 -3.66 -20.28 -5.28
C VAL A 76 -4.19 -21.18 -4.17
N VAL A 77 -3.36 -21.37 -3.13
CA VAL A 77 -3.65 -22.26 -1.99
C VAL A 77 -4.68 -21.69 -1.00
N GLY A 78 -4.87 -20.38 -0.96
CA GLY A 78 -5.89 -19.76 -0.13
C GLY A 78 -5.82 -18.24 -0.12
N ILE A 79 -6.98 -17.60 0.03
CA ILE A 79 -7.13 -16.15 0.12
C ILE A 79 -7.70 -15.82 1.50
N HIS A 80 -7.05 -14.91 2.22
CA HIS A 80 -7.48 -14.47 3.54
C HIS A 80 -7.68 -12.97 3.52
N LYS A 81 -8.87 -12.54 3.96
CA LYS A 81 -9.26 -11.14 4.07
C LYS A 81 -9.03 -10.64 5.48
N ASN A 82 -8.43 -9.46 5.63
CA ASN A 82 -8.42 -8.76 6.91
C ASN A 82 -9.81 -8.17 7.17
N SER A 83 -10.51 -8.68 8.19
CA SER A 83 -11.83 -8.17 8.57
C SER A 83 -11.77 -6.87 9.36
N CYS A 84 -10.58 -6.40 9.72
CA CYS A 84 -10.34 -5.25 10.60
C CYS A 84 -11.11 -5.35 11.93
N SER A 85 -11.45 -6.56 12.39
CA SER A 85 -12.28 -6.80 13.57
C SER A 85 -11.55 -6.62 14.90
N THR A 86 -10.22 -6.72 14.89
CA THR A 86 -9.39 -6.52 16.09
C THR A 86 -9.24 -5.04 16.42
N ILE A 87 -8.97 -4.70 17.69
CA ILE A 87 -8.72 -3.32 18.12
C ILE A 87 -7.60 -2.67 17.29
N PHE A 88 -6.50 -3.38 17.08
CA PHE A 88 -5.40 -2.90 16.25
C PHE A 88 -5.80 -2.79 14.76
N GLY A 89 -6.63 -3.69 14.25
CA GLY A 89 -7.19 -3.62 12.90
C GLY A 89 -8.06 -2.38 12.71
N GLN A 90 -8.95 -2.09 13.66
CA GLN A 90 -9.79 -0.90 13.67
C GLN A 90 -8.96 0.38 13.75
N ALA A 91 -7.94 0.41 14.62
CA ALA A 91 -7.03 1.55 14.73
C ALA A 91 -6.28 1.83 13.42
N LYS A 92 -5.77 0.79 12.75
CA LYS A 92 -5.12 0.92 11.43
C LYS A 92 -6.08 1.44 10.37
N LEU A 93 -7.31 0.90 10.33
CA LEU A 93 -8.34 1.33 9.38
C LEU A 93 -8.71 2.81 9.60
N GLU A 94 -8.88 3.22 10.86
CA GLU A 94 -9.24 4.60 11.19
C GLU A 94 -8.10 5.57 10.88
N ALA A 95 -6.86 5.21 11.21
CA ALA A 95 -5.69 5.99 10.81
C ALA A 95 -5.61 6.15 9.28
N PHE A 96 -5.88 5.10 8.51
CA PHE A 96 -5.94 5.15 7.05
C PHE A 96 -7.07 6.08 6.56
N ARG A 97 -8.26 6.02 7.18
CA ARG A 97 -9.41 6.88 6.86
C ARG A 97 -9.10 8.36 7.09
N ILE A 98 -8.44 8.69 8.20
CA ILE A 98 -8.02 10.05 8.52
C ILE A 98 -7.00 10.55 7.50
N HIS A 99 -5.96 9.76 7.20
CA HIS A 99 -4.93 10.14 6.24
C HIS A 99 -5.48 10.30 4.82
N SER A 100 -6.33 9.37 4.38
CA SER A 100 -6.97 9.46 3.07
C SER A 100 -7.87 10.69 2.94
N GLU A 101 -8.65 11.03 3.97
CA GLU A 101 -9.48 12.23 3.96
C GLU A 101 -8.63 13.52 3.95
N ALA A 102 -7.55 13.55 4.73
CA ALA A 102 -6.60 14.66 4.70
C ALA A 102 -5.96 14.81 3.30
N MET A 103 -5.56 13.71 2.67
CA MET A 103 -5.02 13.72 1.30
C MET A 103 -6.08 14.13 0.29
N ARG A 104 -7.32 13.65 0.40
CA ARG A 104 -8.42 14.05 -0.46
C ARG A 104 -8.62 15.57 -0.46
N LYS A 105 -8.62 16.20 0.73
CA LYS A 105 -8.71 17.65 0.89
C LYS A 105 -7.51 18.38 0.27
N LYS A 106 -6.30 17.88 0.49
CA LYS A 106 -5.06 18.44 -0.07
C LYS A 106 -5.04 18.33 -1.61
N CYS A 107 -5.44 17.18 -2.15
CA CYS A 107 -5.29 16.74 -3.54
C CYS A 107 -6.49 17.06 -4.44
N GLY A 108 -7.10 18.26 -4.31
CA GLY A 108 -8.17 18.68 -5.23
C GLY A 108 -9.42 17.78 -5.20
N GLY A 109 -9.68 17.11 -4.07
CA GLY A 109 -10.84 16.25 -3.88
C GLY A 109 -10.61 14.76 -4.15
N ASN A 110 -9.40 14.31 -4.51
CA ASN A 110 -9.10 12.90 -4.77
C ASN A 110 -7.80 12.45 -4.09
N ALA A 111 -7.90 11.49 -3.16
CA ALA A 111 -6.74 10.92 -2.45
C ALA A 111 -5.88 9.96 -3.29
N ASN A 112 -6.28 9.65 -4.53
CA ASN A 112 -5.58 8.75 -5.45
C ASN A 112 -5.32 7.36 -4.84
N ILE A 113 -6.30 6.83 -4.09
CA ILE A 113 -6.22 5.50 -3.47
C ILE A 113 -6.31 4.44 -4.55
N LYS A 114 -5.41 3.45 -4.48
CA LYS A 114 -5.29 2.35 -5.44
C LYS A 114 -5.00 1.05 -4.74
N TYR A 115 -5.37 -0.05 -5.39
CA TYR A 115 -4.96 -1.39 -5.00
C TYR A 115 -3.60 -1.73 -5.59
N ALA A 116 -2.78 -2.41 -4.80
CA ALA A 116 -1.47 -2.87 -5.20
C ALA A 116 -1.12 -4.19 -4.50
N TRP A 117 -0.29 -4.98 -5.16
CA TRP A 117 0.30 -6.21 -4.66
C TRP A 117 1.60 -5.92 -3.93
N PHE A 118 1.81 -6.63 -2.82
CA PHE A 118 3.07 -6.67 -2.10
C PHE A 118 3.44 -8.15 -1.91
N GLY A 119 4.62 -8.54 -2.41
CA GLY A 119 5.14 -9.89 -2.28
C GLY A 119 6.39 -9.88 -1.39
N SER A 120 6.40 -10.73 -0.36
CA SER A 120 7.59 -10.96 0.46
C SER A 120 7.57 -12.34 1.12
N SER A 121 8.53 -12.62 1.99
CA SER A 121 8.61 -13.82 2.82
C SER A 121 7.40 -13.96 3.75
N LYS A 122 7.11 -15.21 4.13
CA LYS A 122 6.02 -15.54 5.05
C LYS A 122 6.12 -14.77 6.37
N ASP A 123 7.33 -14.63 6.91
CA ASP A 123 7.58 -13.96 8.18
C ASP A 123 7.37 -12.44 8.08
N GLU A 124 7.78 -11.83 6.96
CA GLU A 124 7.52 -10.42 6.72
C GLU A 124 6.02 -10.14 6.56
N ILE A 125 5.30 -10.98 5.82
CA ILE A 125 3.84 -10.86 5.69
C ILE A 125 3.16 -10.99 7.07
N CYS A 126 3.61 -11.92 7.91
CA CYS A 126 3.18 -12.05 9.31
C CYS A 126 3.36 -10.77 10.12
N ASN A 127 4.55 -10.16 9.99
CA ASN A 127 4.90 -8.93 10.69
C ASN A 127 4.06 -7.75 10.20
N ILE A 128 3.86 -7.63 8.89
CA ILE A 128 3.01 -6.58 8.29
C ILE A 128 1.56 -6.72 8.74
N ILE A 129 1.01 -7.93 8.77
CA ILE A 129 -0.37 -8.15 9.23
C ILE A 129 -0.50 -7.72 10.70
N SER A 130 0.49 -8.06 11.54
CA SER A 130 0.47 -7.78 12.97
C SER A 130 0.70 -6.30 13.29
N HIS A 131 1.73 -5.68 12.69
CA HIS A 131 2.23 -4.36 13.09
C HIS A 131 2.09 -3.28 12.01
N GLY A 132 1.75 -3.66 10.77
CA GLY A 132 1.77 -2.77 9.62
C GLY A 132 3.13 -2.75 8.94
N PHE A 133 3.22 -2.01 7.83
CA PHE A 133 4.49 -1.79 7.14
C PHE A 133 5.44 -0.97 8.04
N SER A 134 6.61 -1.54 8.33
CA SER A 134 7.65 -0.92 9.16
C SER A 134 9.04 -1.07 8.56
N THR A 135 9.25 -2.10 7.74
CA THR A 135 10.51 -2.31 7.01
C THR A 135 10.52 -1.47 5.73
N THR A 136 11.59 -0.71 5.54
CA THR A 136 11.88 -0.05 4.26
C THR A 136 12.91 -0.87 3.49
N THR A 137 12.68 -1.10 2.20
CA THR A 137 13.71 -1.73 1.35
C THR A 137 14.72 -0.69 0.94
N GLU A 138 16.00 -0.97 1.17
CA GLU A 138 17.09 -0.23 0.54
C GLU A 138 17.06 -0.48 -0.97
N PRO A 139 17.31 0.56 -1.80
CA PRO A 139 17.36 0.39 -3.23
C PRO A 139 18.51 -0.55 -3.60
N LYS A 140 18.24 -1.52 -4.47
CA LYS A 140 19.33 -2.27 -5.11
C LYS A 140 20.15 -1.30 -5.95
N THR A 141 21.45 -1.53 -6.07
CA THR A 141 22.35 -0.69 -6.89
C THR A 141 21.76 -0.48 -8.30
N GLY A 142 21.32 0.75 -8.59
CA GLY A 142 20.69 1.14 -9.86
C GLY A 142 19.18 1.46 -9.81
N GLU A 143 18.50 1.26 -8.68
CA GLU A 143 17.07 1.60 -8.53
C GLU A 143 16.87 3.06 -8.09
N CYS A 144 16.04 3.81 -8.82
CA CYS A 144 15.84 5.26 -8.62
C CYS A 144 14.65 5.61 -7.70
N PHE A 145 14.02 4.65 -7.06
CA PHE A 145 12.71 4.85 -6.41
C PHE A 145 12.80 5.25 -4.93
N GLY A 146 14.02 5.41 -4.41
CA GLY A 146 14.27 5.82 -3.02
C GLY A 146 14.07 4.69 -2.01
N ILE A 147 14.28 5.01 -0.74
CA ILE A 147 14.06 4.07 0.38
C ILE A 147 12.58 4.12 0.75
N GLY A 148 11.88 2.98 0.68
CA GLY A 148 10.45 2.91 0.95
C GLY A 148 9.85 1.53 0.73
N VAL A 149 8.52 1.44 0.85
CA VAL A 149 7.75 0.23 0.53
C VAL A 149 7.40 0.25 -0.95
N HIS A 150 7.91 -0.72 -1.69
CA HIS A 150 7.63 -0.87 -3.12
C HIS A 150 6.41 -1.76 -3.34
N LEU A 151 5.45 -1.28 -4.12
CA LEU A 151 4.19 -1.95 -4.40
C LEU A 151 4.03 -2.14 -5.91
N TYR A 152 3.43 -3.26 -6.32
CA TYR A 152 3.11 -3.55 -7.72
C TYR A 152 1.64 -3.22 -7.99
N PRO A 153 1.31 -2.44 -9.03
CA PRO A 153 -0.09 -2.05 -9.28
C PRO A 153 -0.96 -3.28 -9.54
N ALA A 154 -2.14 -3.36 -8.90
CA ALA A 154 -2.98 -4.54 -9.01
C ALA A 154 -3.89 -4.55 -10.24
N ASN A 155 -4.18 -3.39 -10.82
CA ASN A 155 -5.02 -3.20 -12.03
C ASN A 155 -6.25 -4.12 -12.07
N ILE A 156 -6.95 -4.26 -10.94
CA ILE A 156 -8.18 -5.07 -10.84
C ILE A 156 -9.31 -4.21 -11.41
N ASP A 157 -9.36 -4.11 -12.74
CA ASP A 157 -10.41 -3.41 -13.47
C ASP A 157 -11.71 -4.24 -13.39
N GLY A 158 -12.76 -3.70 -12.76
CA GLY A 158 -14.07 -4.35 -12.67
C GLY A 158 -14.64 -4.57 -11.26
N CYS A 159 -13.96 -4.16 -10.20
CA CYS A 159 -14.63 -4.02 -8.90
C CYS A 159 -15.75 -2.96 -9.03
N PRO A 160 -17.05 -3.28 -8.85
CA PRO A 160 -18.03 -2.24 -8.59
C PRO A 160 -17.56 -1.44 -7.36
N ASN A 161 -17.88 -0.14 -7.33
CA ASN A 161 -17.40 0.89 -6.39
C ASN A 161 -17.70 0.65 -4.88
N PHE A 162 -17.77 -0.58 -4.40
CA PHE A 162 -18.21 -0.91 -3.06
C PHE A 162 -17.17 -0.59 -1.98
N LEU A 163 -15.89 -0.36 -2.33
CA LEU A 163 -14.84 -0.13 -1.33
C LEU A 163 -14.10 1.21 -1.43
N LEU A 164 -14.22 1.94 -2.54
CA LEU A 164 -13.61 3.26 -2.67
C LEU A 164 -14.56 4.15 -3.46
N GLY A 165 -15.21 5.07 -2.73
CA GLY A 165 -16.13 6.03 -3.28
C GLY A 165 -15.48 6.81 -4.43
N ASN A 166 -16.24 6.89 -5.54
CA ASN A 166 -16.16 7.88 -6.60
C ASN A 166 -14.75 8.29 -7.03
N SER A 167 -14.11 7.42 -7.83
CA SER A 167 -13.06 7.86 -8.75
C SER A 167 -13.64 8.89 -9.73
N SER A 168 -13.39 10.16 -9.46
CA SER A 168 -13.63 11.24 -10.42
C SER A 168 -12.87 10.95 -11.73
N LYS A 169 -13.62 10.92 -12.82
CA LYS A 169 -13.15 10.73 -14.20
C LYS A 169 -12.06 11.76 -14.53
N ILE A 170 -10.78 11.38 -14.42
CA ILE A 170 -9.72 12.09 -15.15
C ILE A 170 -9.77 11.58 -16.59
N LYS A 171 -10.17 12.48 -17.49
CA LYS A 171 -10.35 12.20 -18.91
C LYS A 171 -9.00 12.19 -19.65
N LYS A 172 -8.99 11.52 -20.79
CA LYS A 172 -7.88 10.89 -21.51
C LYS A 172 -6.71 11.87 -21.82
N PHE A 173 -5.53 11.35 -22.17
CA PHE A 173 -4.35 12.15 -22.56
C PHE A 173 -4.58 13.28 -23.60
N PRO A 174 -5.54 13.18 -24.55
CA PRO A 174 -5.94 14.32 -25.38
C PRO A 174 -6.41 15.56 -24.60
N ASP A 175 -7.01 15.39 -23.42
CA ASP A 175 -7.38 16.50 -22.54
C ASP A 175 -6.15 17.17 -21.93
N LEU A 176 -5.09 16.40 -21.63
CA LEU A 176 -3.80 16.93 -21.20
C LEU A 176 -3.11 17.73 -22.32
N LEU A 177 -3.14 17.23 -23.55
CA LEU A 177 -2.64 17.95 -24.73
C LEU A 177 -3.36 19.29 -24.95
N ARG A 178 -4.69 19.31 -24.77
CA ARG A 178 -5.52 20.52 -24.88
C ARG A 178 -5.19 21.59 -23.84
N VAL A 179 -4.74 21.19 -22.65
CA VAL A 179 -4.29 22.14 -21.63
C VAL A 179 -2.86 22.59 -21.92
N LEU A 180 -1.97 21.68 -22.31
CA LEU A 180 -0.59 22.00 -22.69
C LEU A 180 -0.51 23.01 -23.84
N SER A 181 -1.44 22.96 -24.79
CA SER A 181 -1.46 23.89 -25.94
C SER A 181 -1.70 25.35 -25.56
N LYS A 182 -2.18 25.60 -24.34
CA LYS A 182 -2.33 26.96 -23.79
C LYS A 182 -1.03 27.52 -23.22
N PHE A 183 -0.04 26.67 -22.92
CA PHE A 183 1.21 27.04 -22.25
C PHE A 183 2.45 26.83 -23.11
N LEU A 184 2.35 26.06 -24.19
CA LEU A 184 3.47 25.72 -25.06
C LEU A 184 3.24 26.21 -26.48
N HIS A 185 4.32 26.64 -27.13
CA HIS A 185 4.29 27.01 -28.53
C HIS A 185 3.78 25.84 -29.41
N PRO A 186 2.98 26.08 -30.48
CA PRO A 186 2.42 25.03 -31.32
C PRO A 186 3.44 24.00 -31.84
N SER A 187 4.68 24.43 -32.11
CA SER A 187 5.77 23.53 -32.53
C SER A 187 6.12 22.46 -31.48
N LYS A 188 6.04 22.80 -30.19
CA LYS A 188 6.26 21.86 -29.08
C LYS A 188 5.08 20.91 -28.92
N ILE A 189 3.86 21.38 -29.17
CA ILE A 189 2.65 20.55 -29.09
C ILE A 189 2.63 19.49 -30.18
N VAL A 190 2.99 19.84 -31.42
CA VAL A 190 3.11 18.87 -32.51
C VAL A 190 4.12 17.77 -32.16
N LEU A 191 5.24 18.15 -31.54
CA LEU A 191 6.26 17.19 -31.12
C LEU A 191 5.76 16.26 -30.00
N ILE A 192 5.03 16.79 -29.01
CA ILE A 192 4.43 15.97 -27.95
C ILE A 192 3.34 15.03 -28.51
N SER A 193 2.51 15.52 -29.44
CA SER A 193 1.50 14.69 -30.12
C SER A 193 2.15 13.54 -30.89
N LYS A 194 3.28 13.79 -31.59
CA LYS A 194 4.04 12.73 -32.26
C LYS A 194 4.53 11.65 -31.29
N TYR A 195 5.10 12.04 -30.15
CA TYR A 195 5.52 11.06 -29.13
C TYR A 195 4.34 10.31 -28.51
N TYR A 196 3.17 10.95 -28.39
CA TYR A 196 1.97 10.27 -27.92
C TYR A 196 1.48 9.21 -28.91
N GLU A 197 1.49 9.51 -30.21
CA GLU A 197 1.20 8.53 -31.26
C GLU A 197 2.18 7.36 -31.24
N ASP A 198 3.48 7.63 -31.05
CA ASP A 198 4.49 6.57 -30.92
C ASP A 198 4.26 5.70 -29.66
N PHE A 199 3.74 6.30 -28.58
CA PHE A 199 3.34 5.56 -27.37
C PHE A 199 2.10 4.70 -27.62
N GLN A 200 1.07 5.23 -28.28
CA GLN A 200 -0.14 4.47 -28.65
C GLN A 200 0.17 3.29 -29.58
N ARG A 201 1.19 3.45 -30.44
CA ARG A 201 1.69 2.40 -31.33
C ARG A 201 2.67 1.44 -30.65
N ASN A 202 2.81 1.48 -29.32
CA ASN A 202 3.71 0.66 -28.51
C ASN A 202 5.20 0.75 -28.93
N LYS A 203 5.60 1.81 -29.64
CA LYS A 203 7.00 2.01 -30.08
C LYS A 203 7.86 2.57 -28.97
N ILE A 204 7.27 3.29 -28.02
CA ILE A 204 7.95 3.86 -26.87
C ILE A 204 7.19 3.52 -25.59
N THR A 205 7.91 3.44 -24.47
CA THR A 205 7.30 3.17 -23.16
C THR A 205 6.75 4.46 -22.53
N LYS A 206 5.82 4.32 -21.59
CA LYS A 206 5.26 5.44 -20.81
C LYS A 206 6.34 6.30 -20.16
N LEU A 207 7.43 5.69 -19.70
CA LEU A 207 8.57 6.39 -19.09
C LEU A 207 9.30 7.29 -20.11
N VAL A 208 9.50 6.80 -21.33
CA VAL A 208 10.12 7.57 -22.41
C VAL A 208 9.25 8.76 -22.80
N LEU A 209 7.93 8.55 -22.90
CA LEU A 209 6.97 9.63 -23.15
C LEU A 209 7.04 10.70 -22.06
N VAL A 210 7.06 10.32 -20.79
CA VAL A 210 7.13 11.26 -19.65
C VAL A 210 8.46 12.03 -19.64
N ARG A 211 9.59 11.38 -19.92
CA ARG A 211 10.90 12.03 -20.02
C ARG A 211 10.94 13.04 -21.16
N LYS A 212 10.40 12.69 -22.33
CA LYS A 212 10.32 13.60 -23.48
C LYS A 212 9.37 14.76 -23.22
N LEU A 213 8.23 14.50 -22.59
CA LEU A 213 7.30 15.54 -22.18
C LEU A 213 7.96 16.55 -21.24
N ARG A 214 8.74 16.05 -20.26
CA ARG A 214 9.52 16.89 -19.33
C ARG A 214 10.56 17.74 -20.05
N GLN A 215 11.30 17.16 -20.98
CA GLN A 215 12.31 17.86 -21.77
C GLN A 215 11.70 18.98 -22.65
N ILE A 216 10.51 18.76 -23.21
CA ILE A 216 9.89 19.69 -24.18
C ILE A 216 9.10 20.81 -23.47
N ALA A 217 8.28 20.43 -22.48
CA ALA A 217 7.41 21.36 -21.77
C ALA A 217 8.16 22.14 -20.68
N GLY A 218 9.19 21.54 -20.09
CA GLY A 218 9.85 22.02 -18.88
C GLY A 218 9.00 21.76 -17.63
N ASP A 219 9.68 21.54 -16.49
CA ASP A 219 9.02 21.25 -15.21
C ASP A 219 8.12 22.40 -14.73
N THR A 220 8.42 23.64 -15.12
CA THR A 220 7.62 24.84 -14.80
C THR A 220 6.24 24.83 -15.47
N SER A 221 6.19 24.52 -16.76
CA SER A 221 4.93 24.43 -17.51
C SER A 221 4.14 23.19 -17.10
N LEU A 222 4.82 22.07 -16.82
CA LEU A 222 4.18 20.87 -16.29
C LEU A 222 3.56 21.13 -14.92
N ARG A 223 4.22 21.87 -14.03
CA ARG A 223 3.67 22.28 -12.73
C ARG A 223 2.43 23.17 -12.89
N ALA A 224 2.45 24.11 -13.83
CA ALA A 224 1.30 24.96 -14.12
C ALA A 224 0.10 24.15 -14.65
N VAL A 225 0.35 23.20 -15.56
CA VAL A 225 -0.66 22.30 -16.10
C VAL A 225 -1.19 21.34 -15.04
N MET A 226 -0.33 20.78 -14.20
CA MET A 226 -0.70 19.96 -13.04
C MET A 226 -1.58 20.73 -12.05
N LYS A 227 -1.24 22.00 -11.77
CA LYS A 227 -2.04 22.91 -10.93
C LYS A 227 -3.40 23.21 -11.58
N HIS A 228 -3.46 23.39 -12.89
CA HIS A 228 -4.70 23.62 -13.64
C HIS A 228 -5.56 22.35 -13.79
N LEU A 229 -4.94 21.16 -13.74
CA LEU A 229 -5.60 19.85 -13.83
C LEU A 229 -5.91 19.22 -12.44
N GLY A 230 -5.61 19.92 -11.33
CA GLY A 230 -5.84 19.41 -9.98
C GLY A 230 -4.97 18.21 -9.59
N ALA A 231 -3.94 17.88 -10.36
CA ALA A 231 -3.02 16.77 -10.07
C ALA A 231 -1.83 17.28 -9.27
N ILE A 232 -1.65 16.77 -8.05
CA ILE A 232 -0.59 17.18 -7.13
C ILE A 232 0.81 16.75 -7.58
N GLY A 233 1.75 17.67 -7.34
CA GLY A 233 3.03 17.45 -6.68
C GLY A 233 3.84 16.22 -7.10
N ILE A 234 4.77 16.45 -8.03
CA ILE A 234 6.04 15.72 -8.02
C ILE A 234 6.97 16.57 -7.15
N SER A 235 7.18 16.17 -5.90
CA SER A 235 8.24 16.73 -5.05
C SER A 235 9.58 16.31 -5.63
N SER A 236 10.41 17.30 -5.96
CA SER A 236 11.86 17.19 -5.82
C SER A 236 12.22 17.26 -4.34
#